data_AF-A0A1J3F4Y0-F1
#
_entry.id   AF-A0A1J3F4Y0-F1
#
_cell.length_a   1.000
_cell.length_b   1.000
_cell.length_c   1.000
_cell.angle_alpha   90.00
_cell.angle_beta   90.00
_cell.angle_gamma   90.00
#
_symmetry.space_group_name_H-M   'P 1'
#
loop_
_entity.id
_entity.type
_entity.pdbx_description
1 polymer ?
#
loop_
_entity_poly.entity_id
_entity_poly.type
_entity_poly.pdbx_seq_one_letter_code
_entity_poly.pdbx_strand_id
1 'polypeptide(L)'
;CGGGGDVVAVSLDDAKEALQCKHLAYDKAGEQHYNLISALHKSMRGGDANAAIYWLARMLQGGEEPLYIARRLIRFASEDIG
;
A
#
# COMPACT_ATOMS: atom_id res chain seq x y z
N CYS A 1 2.31 55.29 -1.85
CA CYS A 1 2.49 54.01 -1.13
C CYS A 1 2.17 52.88 -2.10
N GLY A 2 3.16 52.03 -2.37
CA GLY A 2 3.11 51.02 -3.43
C GLY A 2 2.37 49.74 -3.02
N GLY A 3 1.70 49.14 -3.99
CA GLY A 3 1.16 47.79 -3.92
C GLY A 3 1.60 47.05 -5.17
N GLY A 4 2.83 46.51 -5.13
CA GLY A 4 3.32 45.60 -6.16
C GLY A 4 2.74 44.22 -5.89
N GLY A 5 1.86 43.75 -6.78
CA GLY A 5 1.43 42.36 -6.77
C GLY A 5 2.57 41.48 -7.26
N ASP A 6 3.09 40.63 -6.37
CA ASP A 6 4.04 39.57 -6.71
C ASP A 6 3.39 38.62 -7.72
N VAL A 7 3.79 38.73 -8.99
CA VAL A 7 3.47 37.74 -10.00
C VAL A 7 4.38 36.54 -9.74
N VAL A 8 3.86 35.53 -9.06
CA VAL A 8 4.55 34.26 -8.85
C VAL A 8 4.66 33.54 -10.19
N ALA A 9 5.82 33.64 -10.82
CA ALA A 9 6.14 32.93 -12.05
C ALA A 9 6.43 31.46 -11.70
N VAL A 10 5.44 30.57 -11.88
CA VAL A 10 5.61 29.13 -11.72
C VAL A 10 6.36 28.59 -12.94
N SER A 11 7.58 28.11 -12.75
CA SER A 11 8.40 27.53 -13.82
C SER A 11 8.10 26.04 -14.01
N LEU A 12 8.51 25.49 -15.15
CA LEU A 12 8.39 24.05 -15.44
C LEU A 12 9.17 23.19 -14.43
N ASP A 13 10.22 23.73 -13.84
CA ASP A 13 10.99 23.07 -12.78
C ASP A 13 10.23 23.00 -11.45
N ASP A 14 9.46 24.05 -11.07
CA ASP A 14 8.59 24.01 -9.89
C ASP A 14 7.48 22.96 -10.05
N ALA A 15 6.93 22.82 -11.25
CA ALA A 15 5.94 21.79 -11.57
C ALA A 15 6.52 20.38 -11.47
N LYS A 16 7.78 20.17 -11.91
CA LYS A 16 8.49 18.89 -11.77
C LYS A 16 8.78 18.57 -10.31
N GLU A 17 9.22 19.55 -9.52
CA GLU A 17 9.55 19.38 -8.11
C GLU A 17 8.29 19.05 -7.28
N ALA A 18 7.16 19.71 -7.59
CA ALA A 18 5.86 19.39 -7.00
C ALA A 18 5.35 17.99 -7.39
N LEU A 19 5.57 17.55 -8.64
CA LEU A 19 5.23 16.20 -9.09
C LEU A 19 6.10 15.13 -8.41
N GLN A 20 7.39 15.41 -8.25
CA GLN A 20 8.35 14.51 -7.61
C GLN A 20 8.04 14.32 -6.12
N CYS A 21 7.69 15.39 -5.41
CA CYS A 21 7.40 15.33 -3.97
C CYS A 21 6.06 14.63 -3.64
N LYS A 22 5.04 14.68 -4.50
CA LYS A 22 3.74 14.04 -4.23
C LYS A 22 3.65 12.57 -4.65
N HIS A 23 4.49 12.10 -5.56
CA HIS A 23 4.41 10.71 -6.04
C HIS A 23 5.36 9.75 -5.29
N LEU A 24 6.48 10.25 -4.74
CA LEU A 24 7.47 9.39 -4.08
C LEU A 24 7.15 9.04 -2.61
N ALA A 25 6.29 9.81 -1.95
CA ALA A 25 5.92 9.55 -0.54
C ALA A 25 4.64 8.71 -0.37
N TYR A 26 3.86 8.48 -1.43
CA TYR A 26 2.52 7.86 -1.32
C TYR A 26 2.36 6.51 -2.04
N ASP A 27 3.37 6.02 -2.77
CA ASP A 27 3.18 4.91 -3.72
C ASP A 27 4.27 3.82 -3.66
N LYS A 28 4.77 3.48 -2.46
CA LYS A 28 5.67 2.31 -2.30
C LYS A 28 5.26 1.32 -1.22
N ALA A 29 4.47 1.78 -0.25
CA ALA A 29 3.83 0.90 0.72
C ALA A 29 2.68 0.13 0.02
N GLY A 30 1.71 0.85 -0.54
CA GLY A 30 0.47 0.30 -1.08
C GLY A 30 0.64 -0.91 -2.00
N GLU A 31 1.43 -0.81 -3.07
CA GLU A 31 1.56 -1.90 -4.04
C GLU A 31 2.10 -3.20 -3.45
N GLN A 32 3.13 -3.14 -2.59
CA GLN A 32 3.70 -4.35 -2.00
C GLN A 32 2.71 -5.01 -1.04
N HIS A 33 2.01 -4.21 -0.23
CA HIS A 33 0.95 -4.68 0.67
C HIS A 33 -0.19 -5.39 -0.09
N TYR A 34 -0.67 -4.77 -1.19
CA TYR A 34 -1.72 -5.35 -2.03
C TYR A 34 -1.28 -6.62 -2.75
N ASN A 35 -0.04 -6.67 -3.21
CA ASN A 35 0.51 -7.87 -3.86
C ASN A 35 0.62 -9.03 -2.87
N LEU A 36 1.12 -8.78 -1.66
CA LEU A 36 1.29 -9.81 -0.63
C LEU A 36 -0.05 -10.34 -0.13
N ILE A 37 -1.02 -9.47 0.18
CA ILE A 37 -2.35 -9.93 0.65
C ILE A 37 -3.12 -10.67 -0.45
N SER A 38 -2.97 -10.27 -1.72
CA SER A 38 -3.59 -10.99 -2.84
C SER A 38 -2.99 -12.39 -2.99
N ALA A 39 -1.67 -12.52 -2.85
CA ALA A 39 -0.98 -13.81 -2.87
C ALA A 39 -1.41 -14.71 -1.69
N LEU A 40 -1.57 -14.13 -0.49
CA LEU A 40 -2.10 -14.82 0.68
C LEU A 40 -3.52 -15.37 0.42
N HIS A 41 -4.46 -14.55 -0.07
CA HIS A 41 -5.83 -15.03 -0.33
C HIS A 41 -5.88 -16.09 -1.44
N LYS A 42 -5.10 -15.94 -2.51
CA LYS A 42 -5.03 -16.92 -3.60
C LYS A 42 -4.46 -18.25 -3.11
N SER A 43 -3.42 -18.23 -2.29
CA SER A 43 -2.85 -19.46 -1.71
C SER A 43 -3.81 -20.14 -0.73
N MET A 44 -4.52 -19.37 0.10
CA MET A 44 -5.57 -19.91 0.97
C MET A 44 -6.73 -20.55 0.19
N ARG A 45 -7.25 -19.90 -0.87
CA ARG A 45 -8.27 -20.50 -1.75
C ARG A 45 -7.77 -21.69 -2.55
N GLY A 46 -6.51 -21.67 -2.95
CA GLY A 46 -5.84 -22.74 -3.67
C GLY A 46 -5.48 -23.95 -2.80
N GLY A 47 -5.68 -23.87 -1.47
CA GLY A 47 -5.36 -24.94 -0.54
C GLY A 47 -3.87 -25.16 -0.28
N ASP A 48 -3.00 -24.21 -0.68
CA ASP A 48 -1.56 -24.30 -0.45
C ASP A 48 -1.20 -23.64 0.89
N ALA A 49 -1.20 -24.46 1.96
CA ALA A 49 -0.89 -24.03 3.31
C ALA A 49 0.54 -23.50 3.47
N ASN A 50 1.52 -24.06 2.74
CA ASN A 50 2.91 -23.63 2.83
C ASN A 50 3.09 -22.23 2.24
N ALA A 51 2.49 -21.99 1.07
CA ALA A 51 2.50 -20.68 0.45
C ALA A 51 1.76 -19.65 1.32
N ALA A 52 0.61 -20.01 1.91
CA ALA A 52 -0.15 -19.09 2.78
C ALA A 52 0.67 -18.64 3.99
N ILE A 53 1.33 -19.58 4.69
CA ILE A 53 2.18 -19.27 5.85
C ILE A 53 3.39 -18.43 5.41
N TYR A 54 3.98 -18.74 4.25
CA TYR A 54 5.08 -17.95 3.71
C TYR A 54 4.71 -16.48 3.49
N TRP A 55 3.58 -16.22 2.82
CA TRP A 55 3.11 -14.84 2.57
C TRP A 55 2.72 -14.13 3.86
N LEU A 56 2.10 -14.83 4.82
CA LEU A 56 1.79 -14.31 6.14
C LEU A 56 3.06 -13.87 6.89
N ALA A 57 4.06 -14.75 6.96
CA ALA A 57 5.32 -14.46 7.63
C ALA A 57 6.07 -13.30 6.97
N ARG A 58 6.00 -13.21 5.63
CA ARG A 58 6.61 -12.12 4.86
C ARG A 58 5.92 -10.78 5.10
N MET A 59 4.60 -10.77 5.26
CA MET A 59 3.85 -9.57 5.65
C MET A 59 4.22 -9.11 7.06
N LEU A 60 4.29 -10.04 8.02
CA LEU A 60 4.69 -9.72 9.41
C LEU A 60 6.12 -9.17 9.49
N GLN A 61 7.07 -9.75 8.75
CA GLN A 61 8.44 -9.22 8.67
C GLN A 61 8.52 -7.91 7.88
N GLY A 62 7.61 -7.67 6.94
CA GLY A 62 7.51 -6.45 6.15
C GLY A 62 6.96 -5.24 6.91
N GLY A 63 6.62 -5.39 8.20
CA GLY A 63 6.08 -4.31 9.03
C GLY A 63 4.61 -4.00 8.77
N GLU A 64 3.86 -4.94 8.16
CA GLU A 64 2.41 -4.82 8.07
C GLU A 64 1.75 -4.84 9.45
N GLU A 65 0.70 -4.03 9.61
CA GLU A 65 -0.11 -3.98 10.81
C GLU A 65 -0.76 -5.36 11.07
N PRO A 66 -0.41 -6.09 12.15
CA PRO A 66 -0.94 -7.44 12.39
C PRO A 66 -2.47 -7.46 12.48
N LEU A 67 -3.06 -6.38 13.00
CA LEU A 67 -4.51 -6.20 13.08
C LEU A 67 -5.17 -6.13 11.69
N TYR A 68 -4.50 -5.56 10.69
CA TYR A 68 -5.01 -5.51 9.32
C TYR A 68 -5.06 -6.91 8.69
N ILE A 69 -4.01 -7.71 8.92
CA ILE A 69 -3.94 -9.10 8.47
C ILE A 69 -5.03 -9.93 9.16
N ALA A 70 -5.15 -9.81 10.49
CA ALA A 70 -6.13 -10.54 11.28
C ALA A 70 -7.57 -10.26 10.84
N ARG A 71 -7.93 -8.99 10.58
CA ARG A 71 -9.27 -8.63 10.08
C ARG A 71 -9.61 -9.34 8.77
N ARG A 72 -8.63 -9.46 7.86
CA ARG A 72 -8.83 -10.14 6.58
C ARG A 72 -8.90 -11.65 6.72
N LEU A 73 -8.11 -12.23 7.61
CA LEU A 73 -8.19 -13.66 7.94
C LEU A 73 -9.56 -14.04 8.52
N ILE A 74 -10.09 -13.23 9.45
CA ILE A 74 -11.42 -13.47 10.04
C ILE A 74 -12.51 -13.37 8.97
N ARG A 75 -12.46 -12.36 8.11
CA ARG A 75 -13.39 -12.22 6.99
C ARG A 75 -13.32 -13.43 6.05
N PHE A 76 -12.11 -13.85 5.66
CA PHE A 76 -11.93 -15.02 4.81
C PHE A 76 -12.49 -16.28 5.45
N ALA A 77 -12.24 -16.52 6.74
CA ALA A 77 -12.81 -17.65 7.46
C ALA A 77 -14.35 -17.63 7.43
N SER A 78 -14.96 -16.46 7.61
CA SER A 78 -16.42 -16.33 7.57
C SER A 78 -17.03 -16.42 6.17
N GLU A 79 -16.34 -15.94 5.12
CA GLU A 79 -16.88 -15.85 3.76
C GLU A 79 -16.57 -17.11 2.92
N ASP A 80 -15.36 -17.66 3.03
CA ASP A 80 -14.85 -18.75 2.18
C ASP A 80 -14.95 -20.13 2.87
N ILE A 81 -14.98 -20.20 4.22
CA ILE A 81 -15.07 -21.48 4.97
C ILE A 81 -16.48 -21.70 5.57
N GLY A 82 -17.05 -20.68 6.25
CA GLY A 82 -18.37 -20.74 6.88
C GLY A 82 -18.32 -21.03 8.38
#